data_AF-A0A834I6Y2-F1
#
_entry.id   AF-A0A834I6Y2-F1
#
_cell.length_a   1.000
_cell.length_b   1.000
_cell.length_c   1.000
_cell.angle_alpha   90.00
_cell.angle_beta   90.00
_cell.angle_gamma   90.00
#
_symmetry.space_group_name_H-M   'P 1'
#
loop_
_entity.id
_entity.type
_entity.pdbx_description
1 polymer ?
#
loop_
_entity_poly.entity_id
_entity_poly.type
_entity_poly.pdbx_seq_one_letter_code
_entity_poly.pdbx_strand_id
1 'polypeptide(L)' 'MWIEDNKKRIMPMSQMTIQKVSLSIFENMKNGDTDESAEDVTFHASRGWFETFKNRFNLHNLKMKGEEASAD' A
#
# COMPACT_ATOMS: atom_id res chain seq x y z
N MET A 1 -0.09 7.78 -11.74
CA MET A 1 0.13 7.42 -10.31
C MET A 1 -0.16 5.93 -10.23
N TRP A 2 0.79 5.11 -9.73
CA TRP A 2 0.79 3.65 -9.93
C TRP A 2 -0.57 2.97 -9.67
N ILE A 3 -1.27 3.36 -8.60
CA ILE A 3 -2.59 2.79 -8.25
C ILE A 3 -3.70 3.16 -9.24
N GLU A 4 -3.72 4.39 -9.74
CA GLU A 4 -4.70 4.83 -10.75
C GLU A 4 -4.46 4.15 -12.11
N ASP A 5 -3.20 3.91 -12.46
CA ASP A 5 -2.84 3.22 -13.70
C ASP A 5 -3.21 1.73 -13.64
N ASN A 6 -3.10 1.10 -12.47
CA ASN A 6 -3.57 -0.26 -12.23
C ASN A 6 -5.11 -0.36 -12.18
N LYS A 7 -5.78 0.64 -11.61
CA LYS A 7 -7.25 0.75 -11.59
C LYS A 7 -7.83 0.81 -13.00
N LYS A 8 -7.24 1.63 -13.89
CA LYS A 8 -7.64 1.72 -15.31
C LYS A 8 -7.47 0.41 -16.06
N ARG A 9 -6.45 -0.38 -15.70
CA ARG A 9 -6.16 -1.68 -16.32
C ARG A 9 -7.00 -2.83 -15.74
N ILE A 10 -7.84 -2.56 -14.74
CA ILE A 10 -8.61 -3.56 -13.98
C ILE A 10 -7.65 -4.68 -13.49
N MET A 11 -6.42 -4.31 -13.15
CA MET A 11 -5.46 -5.31 -12.71
C MET A 11 -5.82 -5.71 -11.27
N PRO A 12 -6.01 -7.01 -10.97
CA PRO A 12 -6.27 -7.44 -9.62
C PRO A 12 -5.05 -7.13 -8.76
N MET A 13 -5.17 -6.20 -7.81
CA MET A 13 -4.11 -5.93 -6.84
C MET A 13 -4.51 -6.54 -5.50
N SER A 14 -3.70 -7.44 -4.97
CA SER A 14 -3.92 -7.96 -3.62
C SER A 14 -3.47 -6.93 -2.58
N GLN A 15 -4.05 -7.00 -1.38
CA GLN A 15 -3.58 -6.21 -0.23
C GLN A 15 -2.06 -6.35 -0.04
N MET A 16 -1.53 -7.58 -0.16
CA MET A 16 -0.10 -7.85 -0.01
C MET A 16 0.75 -7.09 -1.03
N THR A 17 0.32 -7.01 -2.29
CA THR A 17 1.06 -6.27 -3.33
C THR A 17 1.10 -4.78 -3.00
N ILE A 18 -0.03 -4.20 -2.56
CA ILE A 18 -0.09 -2.78 -2.22
C ILE A 18 0.81 -2.49 -1.00
N GLN A 19 0.73 -3.31 0.05
CA GLN A 19 1.58 -3.15 1.23
C GLN A 19 3.08 -3.24 0.89
N LYS A 20 3.48 -4.22 0.04
CA LYS A 20 4.87 -4.37 -0.40
C LYS A 20 5.36 -3.15 -1.20
N VAL A 21 4.56 -2.64 -2.13
CA VAL A 21 4.94 -1.47 -2.92
C VAL A 21 5.03 -0.23 -2.04
N SER A 22 4.12 -0.04 -1.09
CA SER A 22 4.19 1.08 -0.16
C SER A 22 5.41 1.03 0.76
N LEU A 23 5.80 -0.15 1.24
CA LEU A 23 7.05 -0.34 1.98
C LEU A 23 8.27 -0.02 1.10
N SER A 24 8.32 -0.55 -0.13
CA SER A 24 9.44 -0.26 -1.04
C SER A 24 9.56 1.22 -1.38
N ILE A 25 8.44 1.93 -1.55
CA ILE A 25 8.44 3.38 -1.76
C ILE A 25 9.02 4.09 -0.54
N PHE A 26 8.59 3.70 0.66
CA PHE A 26 9.10 4.28 1.91
C PHE A 26 10.60 4.04 2.09
N GLU A 27 11.08 2.81 1.90
CA GLU A 27 12.51 2.50 1.98
C GLU A 27 13.33 3.27 0.95
N ASN A 28 12.83 3.40 -0.28
CA ASN A 28 13.50 4.19 -1.32
C ASN A 28 13.56 5.68 -0.96
N MET A 29 12.51 6.22 -0.32
CA MET A 29 12.50 7.60 0.16
C MET A 29 13.48 7.78 1.32
N LYS A 30 13.46 6.85 2.28
CA LYS A 30 14.35 6.84 3.45
C LYS A 30 15.82 6.77 3.06
N ASN A 31 16.18 5.92 2.10
CA ASN A 31 17.54 5.79 1.60
C ASN A 31 18.04 7.02 0.82
N GLY A 32 17.12 7.88 0.36
CA GLY A 32 17.44 9.13 -0.32
C GLY A 32 17.53 10.34 0.60
N ASP A 33 17.06 10.23 1.85
CA ASP A 33 17.12 11.29 2.85
C ASP A 33 18.46 11.25 3.59
N THR A 34 19.15 12.39 3.65
CA THR A 34 20.42 12.56 4.40
C THR A 34 20.20 13.07 5.83
N ASP A 35 18.94 13.18 6.27
CA ASP A 35 18.58 13.66 7.59
C ASP A 35 18.59 12.48 8.59
N GLU A 36 19.45 12.54 9.61
CA GLU A 36 19.53 11.53 10.68
C GLU A 36 18.17 11.30 11.36
N SER A 37 17.30 12.32 11.40
CA SER A 37 15.96 12.17 11.98
C SER A 37 15.03 11.28 11.15
N ALA A 38 15.33 11.06 9.86
CA ALA A 38 14.60 10.13 9.00
C ALA A 38 14.98 8.66 9.26
N GLU A 39 16.15 8.41 9.86
CA GLU A 39 16.61 7.05 10.20
C GLU A 39 15.69 6.39 11.24
N ASP A 40 15.10 7.16 12.15
CA ASP A 40 14.20 6.67 13.20
C ASP A 40 12.74 6.53 12.74
N VAL A 41 12.39 7.08 11.57
CA VAL A 41 11.03 6.96 11.04
C VAL A 41 10.81 5.55 10.53
N THR A 42 9.75 4.90 11.01
CA THR A 42 9.31 3.58 10.55
C THR A 42 7.90 3.64 10.01
N PHE A 43 7.72 3.22 8.77
CA PHE A 43 6.41 3.08 8.14
C PHE A 43 5.94 1.63 8.19
N HIS A 44 4.75 1.42 8.75
CA HIS A 44 4.11 0.11 8.79
C HIS A 44 2.94 0.08 7.80
N ALA A 45 3.10 -0.66 6.72
CA ALA A 45 2.00 -0.98 5.80
C ALA A 45 1.04 -2.02 6.42
N SER A 46 0.52 -1.75 7.62
CA SER A 46 -0.36 -2.65 8.37
C SER A 46 -1.73 -2.79 7.70
N ARG A 47 -2.56 -3.72 8.20
CA ARG A 47 -3.96 -3.85 7.76
C ARG A 47 -4.75 -2.58 8.07
N GLY A 48 -4.61 -2.00 9.27
CA GLY A 48 -5.32 -0.77 9.65
C GLY A 48 -4.91 0.45 8.82
N TRP A 49 -3.62 0.56 8.49
CA TRP A 49 -3.14 1.55 7.54
C TRP A 49 -3.79 1.36 6.16
N PHE A 50 -3.85 0.13 5.67
CA PHE A 50 -4.40 -0.21 4.37
C PHE A 50 -5.91 0.12 4.26
N GLU A 51 -6.70 -0.18 5.28
CA GLU A 51 -8.12 0.20 5.32
C GLU A 51 -8.31 1.72 5.26
N THR A 52 -7.50 2.45 6.03
CA THR A 52 -7.51 3.92 6.01
C THR A 52 -7.11 4.46 4.63
N PHE A 53 -6.11 3.84 4.00
CA PHE A 53 -5.67 4.16 2.64
C PHE A 53 -6.79 3.96 1.62
N LYS A 54 -7.49 2.81 1.66
CA LYS A 54 -8.64 2.55 0.77
C LYS A 54 -9.72 3.63 0.91
N ASN A 55 -10.07 4.00 2.14
CA ASN A 55 -11.10 5.00 2.43
C ASN A 55 -10.69 6.40 1.96
N ARG A 56 -9.44 6.81 2.17
CA ARG A 56 -8.96 8.13 1.74
C ARG A 56 -8.96 8.33 0.23
N PHE A 57 -8.71 7.26 -0.53
CA PHE A 57 -8.58 7.31 -1.99
C PHE A 57 -9.79 6.73 -2.74
N ASN A 58 -10.90 6.46 -2.04
CA ASN A 58 -12.12 5.86 -2.60
C ASN A 58 -11.83 4.59 -3.43
N LEU A 59 -10.95 3.72 -2.91
CA LEU A 59 -10.50 2.50 -3.59
C LEU A 59 -11.39 1.29 -3.27
N HIS A 60 -12.63 1.50 -2.85
CA HIS A 60 -13.59 0.45 -2.50
C HIS A 60 -13.89 -0.53 -3.66
N ASN A 61 -13.67 -0.09 -4.90
CA ASN A 61 -13.95 -0.87 -6.12
C ASN A 61 -12.74 -1.66 -6.64
N LEU A 62 -11.60 -1.62 -5.94
CA LEU A 62 -10.43 -2.36 -6.35
C LEU A 62 -10.73 -3.85 -6.15
N LYS A 63 -10.87 -4.60 -7.25
CA LYS A 63 -11.05 -6.06 -7.21
C LYS A 63 -9.77 -6.67 -6.64
N MET A 64 -9.75 -6.88 -5.32
CA MET A 64 -8.63 -7.51 -4.66
C MET A 64 -8.71 -9.01 -4.87
N LYS A 65 -7.68 -9.58 -5.48
CA LYS A 65 -7.55 -11.03 -5.59
C LYS A 65 -7.16 -11.55 -4.20
N GLY A 66 -8.10 -12.17 -3.49
CA GLY A 66 -7.82 -12.90 -2.24
C GLY A 66 -8.51 -12.44 -0.95
N GLU A 67 -9.61 -11.67 -1.00
CA GLU A 67 -10.48 -11.44 0.18
C GLU A 67 -11.60 -12.50 0.33
N GLU A 68 -11.45 -13.67 -0.27
CA GLU A 68 -12.27 -14.86 0.00
C GLU A 68 -11.36 -16.01 0.49
N ALA A 69 -11.02 -16.00 1.77
CA ALA A 69 -10.72 -17.19 2.60
C ALA A 69 -10.05 -16.75 3.91
N SER A 70 -10.86 -16.34 4.89
CA SER A 70 -10.67 -16.69 6.31
C SER A 70 -11.80 -16.05 7.11
N ALA A 71 -12.98 -16.67 7.06
CA ALA A 71 -13.85 -16.67 8.22
C ALA A 71 -13.48 -17.94 9.00
N ASP A 72 -12.92 -17.76 10.19
CA ASP A 72 -13.03 -18.71 11.29
C ASP A 72 -13.64 -17.94 12.46
#